data_AF-A0A945H7J4-F1
#
_entry.id   AF-A0A945H7J4-F1
#
_cell.length_a   1.000
_cell.length_b   1.000
_cell.length_c   1.000
_cell.angle_alpha   90.00
_cell.angle_beta   90.00
_cell.angle_gamma   90.00
#
_symmetry.space_group_name_H-M   'P 1'
#
loop_
_entity.id
_entity.type
_entity.pdbx_description
1 polymer ?
#
loop_
_entity_poly.entity_id
_entity_poly.type
_entity_poly.pdbx_seq_one_letter_code
_entity_poly.pdbx_strand_id
1 'polypeptide(L)' 'MPHLNDEATPIARLIGPDGRSIVGLAYVWETSELAILWLNPRETAAFVDPEIDPEMLAKGKATTPKELFAFLGRLQTLAK' A
#
# COMPACT_ATOMS: atom_id res chain seq x y z
N MET A 1 26.01 -9.91 -13.59
CA MET A 1 24.75 -10.33 -12.96
C MET A 1 24.10 -9.05 -12.47
N PRO A 2 22.98 -8.56 -13.03
CA PRO A 2 22.30 -7.47 -12.37
C PRO A 2 21.73 -8.05 -11.09
N HIS A 3 22.14 -7.50 -9.94
CA HIS A 3 21.44 -7.73 -8.70
C HIS A 3 20.07 -7.07 -8.89
N LEU A 4 19.06 -7.87 -9.30
CA LEU A 4 17.67 -7.49 -9.10
C LEU A 4 17.55 -7.34 -7.59
N ASN A 5 17.27 -6.14 -7.12
CA ASN A 5 16.98 -5.93 -5.71
C ASN A 5 15.55 -6.47 -5.56
N ASP A 6 15.42 -7.78 -5.30
CA ASP A 6 14.14 -8.48 -5.11
C ASP A 6 13.39 -8.04 -3.83
N GLU A 7 13.79 -6.93 -3.21
CA GLU A 7 13.26 -6.47 -1.94
C GLU A 7 12.19 -5.41 -2.15
N ALA A 8 10.95 -5.78 -1.83
CA ALA A 8 9.86 -4.82 -1.73
C ALA A 8 10.12 -3.86 -0.57
N THR A 9 10.02 -2.56 -0.82
CA THR A 9 10.24 -1.53 0.20
C THR A 9 8.91 -1.14 0.85
N PRO A 10 8.80 -1.12 2.20
CA PRO A 10 7.60 -0.65 2.87
C PRO A 10 7.45 0.86 2.68
N ILE A 11 6.28 1.30 2.20
CA ILE A 11 6.01 2.71 1.90
C ILE A 11 4.95 3.34 2.82
N ALA A 12 4.02 2.54 3.34
CA ALA A 12 2.99 3.03 4.24
C ALA A 12 2.44 1.93 5.16
N ARG A 13 1.90 2.35 6.30
CA ARG A 13 1.14 1.50 7.22
C ARG A 13 -0.34 1.58 6.87
N LEU A 14 -1.02 0.45 6.97
CA LEU A 14 -2.47 0.38 6.91
C LEU A 14 -2.99 0.37 8.34
N ILE A 15 -3.76 1.39 8.69
CA ILE A 15 -4.28 1.58 10.04
C ILE A 15 -5.75 1.12 10.06
N GLY A 16 -6.10 0.36 11.09
CA GLY A 16 -7.46 -0.13 11.33
C GLY A 16 -8.44 1.00 11.66
N PRO A 17 -9.74 0.67 11.78
CA PRO A 17 -10.79 1.66 12.01
C PRO A 17 -10.71 2.33 13.39
N ASP A 18 -9.95 1.74 14.31
CA ASP A 18 -9.64 2.31 15.63
C ASP A 18 -8.62 3.47 15.57
N GLY A 19 -8.03 3.71 14.40
CA GLY A 19 -7.02 4.76 14.17
C GLY A 19 -5.68 4.49 14.84
N ARG A 20 -5.44 3.28 15.36
CA ARG A 20 -4.23 2.94 16.14
C ARG A 20 -3.59 1.63 15.71
N SER A 21 -4.39 0.63 15.39
CA SER A 21 -3.90 -0.71 15.09
C SER A 21 -3.31 -0.75 13.68
N ILE A 22 -2.09 -1.28 13.55
CA ILE A 22 -1.50 -1.53 12.23
C ILE A 22 -2.02 -2.89 11.76
N VAL A 23 -2.89 -2.87 10.75
CA VAL A 23 -3.55 -4.07 10.21
C VAL A 23 -2.83 -4.62 8.97
N GLY A 24 -1.96 -3.80 8.37
CA GLY A 24 -1.15 -4.17 7.22
C GLY A 24 -0.09 -3.14 6.88
N LEU A 25 0.69 -3.44 5.85
CA LEU A 25 1.73 -2.59 5.30
C LEU A 25 1.59 -2.55 3.77
N ALA A 26 1.68 -1.37 3.19
CA ALA A 26 1.81 -1.19 1.75
C ALA A 26 3.29 -1.20 1.37
N TYR A 27 3.60 -1.90 0.29
CA TYR A 27 4.93 -2.07 -0.26
C TYR A 27 4.96 -1.65 -1.72
N VAL A 28 6.14 -1.23 -2.17
CA VAL A 28 6.46 -1.05 -3.58
C VAL A 28 7.63 -1.94 -3.97
N TRP A 29 7.48 -2.64 -5.08
CA TRP A 29 8.56 -3.40 -5.73
C TRP A 29 9.38 -2.47 -6.64
N GLU A 30 10.60 -2.88 -7.02
CA GLU A 30 11.39 -2.14 -8.01
C GLU A 30 10.67 -1.95 -9.35
N THR A 31 9.81 -2.90 -9.71
CA THR A 31 8.92 -2.84 -10.88
C THR A 31 7.79 -1.80 -10.74
N SER A 32 7.78 -1.02 -9.66
CA SER A 32 6.70 -0.11 -9.26
C SER A 32 5.37 -0.81 -8.96
N GLU A 33 5.34 -2.15 -8.93
CA GLU A 33 4.16 -2.89 -8.47
C GLU A 33 3.91 -2.60 -7.00
N LEU A 34 2.65 -2.36 -6.65
CA LEU A 34 2.23 -2.17 -5.27
C LEU A 34 1.73 -3.50 -4.71
N ALA A 35 2.10 -3.79 -3.47
CA ALA A 35 1.64 -4.96 -2.74
C ALA A 35 1.18 -4.56 -1.33
N ILE A 36 0.31 -5.38 -0.73
CA ILE A 36 -0.07 -5.24 0.67
C ILE A 36 0.31 -6.52 1.41
N LEU A 37 1.02 -6.35 2.52
CA LEU A 37 1.18 -7.37 3.53
C LEU A 37 0.12 -7.17 4.61
N TRP A 38 -0.82 -8.10 4.73
CA TRP A 38 -1.81 -8.11 5.81
C TRP A 38 -1.21 -8.73 7.06
N LEU A 39 -1.18 -7.97 8.16
CA LEU A 39 -0.73 -8.47 9.46
C LEU A 39 -1.89 -9.14 10.22
N ASN A 40 -3.11 -8.60 10.04
CA ASN A 40 -4.32 -9.21 10.54
C ASN A 40 -5.39 -9.26 9.43
N PRO A 41 -5.52 -10.39 8.71
CA PRO A 41 -6.42 -10.49 7.56
C PRO A 41 -7.91 -10.43 7.91
N ARG A 42 -8.27 -10.46 9.20
CA ARG A 42 -9.66 -10.29 9.66
C ARG A 42 -10.03 -8.83 9.92
N GLU A 43 -9.05 -7.94 9.96
CA GLU A 43 -9.28 -6.51 10.21
C GLU A 43 -9.18 -5.71 8.92
N THR A 44 -10.12 -4.76 8.78
CA THR A 44 -10.19 -3.89 7.61
C THR A 44 -9.30 -2.68 7.83
N ALA A 45 -8.46 -2.32 6.85
CA ALA A 45 -7.79 -1.03 6.88
C ALA A 45 -8.79 0.11 6.62
N ALA A 46 -8.66 1.18 7.39
CA ALA A 46 -9.44 2.41 7.22
C ALA A 46 -8.56 3.59 6.76
N PHE A 47 -7.27 3.60 7.15
CA PHE A 47 -6.35 4.70 6.83
C PHE A 47 -5.00 4.18 6.31
N VAL A 48 -4.25 5.07 5.68
CA VAL A 48 -2.89 4.86 5.18
C VAL A 48 -1.98 5.92 5.79
N ASP A 49 -0.85 5.51 6.37
CA ASP A 49 0.10 6.41 7.05
C ASP A 49 1.58 6.01 6.84
N PRO A 50 2.40 6.84 6.18
CA PRO A 50 2.06 8.15 5.60
C PRO A 50 1.20 8.03 4.34
N GLU A 51 0.61 9.14 3.89
CA GLU A 51 -0.08 9.19 2.60
C GLU A 51 0.90 8.82 1.46
N ILE A 52 0.50 7.85 0.62
CA ILE A 52 1.30 7.42 -0.53
C ILE A 52 1.29 8.51 -1.61
N ASP A 53 2.45 8.84 -2.16
CA ASP A 53 2.58 9.81 -3.23
C ASP A 53 1.68 9.47 -4.45
N PRO A 54 0.81 10.39 -4.91
CA PRO A 54 -0.01 10.20 -6.10
C PRO A 54 0.77 9.80 -7.36
N GLU A 55 2.01 10.29 -7.54
CA GLU A 55 2.88 9.88 -8.64
C GLU A 55 3.28 8.40 -8.52
N MET A 56 3.54 7.92 -7.30
CA MET A 56 3.87 6.51 -7.05
C MET A 56 2.68 5.61 -7.33
N LEU A 57 1.48 6.02 -6.91
CA LEU A 57 0.23 5.35 -7.28
C LEU A 57 0.06 5.31 -8.81
N ALA A 58 0.25 6.44 -9.49
CA ALA A 58 0.12 6.51 -10.95
C ALA A 58 1.08 5.57 -11.68
N LYS A 59 2.33 5.45 -11.21
CA LYS A 59 3.32 4.49 -11.74
C LYS A 59 2.89 3.04 -11.51
N GLY A 60 2.39 2.72 -10.32
CA GLY A 60 1.92 1.37 -9.99
C GLY A 60 0.65 0.96 -10.73
N LYS A 61 -0.16 1.91 -11.24
CA LYS A 61 -1.42 1.61 -11.96
C LYS A 61 -1.25 0.69 -13.17
N ALA A 62 -0.09 0.71 -13.83
CA ALA A 62 0.19 -0.12 -15.00
C ALA A 62 0.54 -1.58 -14.65
N THR A 63 1.08 -1.81 -13.46
CA THR A 63 1.64 -3.10 -13.02
C THR A 63 0.85 -3.73 -11.87
N THR A 64 0.05 -2.94 -11.17
CA THR A 64 -0.74 -3.35 -10.00
C THR A 64 -2.17 -3.72 -10.42
N PRO A 65 -2.76 -4.80 -9.86
CA PRO A 65 -4.17 -5.10 -10.05
C PRO A 65 -5.07 -3.89 -9.73
N LYS A 66 -6.04 -3.61 -10.60
CA LYS A 66 -6.94 -2.43 -10.48
C LYS A 66 -7.65 -2.35 -9.13
N GLU A 67 -8.00 -3.50 -8.56
CA GLU A 67 -8.68 -3.60 -7.26
C GLU A 67 -7.81 -3.09 -6.12
N LEU A 68 -6.52 -3.44 -6.12
CA LEU A 68 -5.55 -3.03 -5.12
C LEU A 68 -5.27 -1.52 -5.22
N PHE A 69 -5.10 -1.01 -6.44
CA PHE A 69 -4.98 0.43 -6.68
C PHE A 69 -6.21 1.19 -6.18
N ALA A 70 -7.41 0.71 -6.49
CA ALA A 70 -8.66 1.33 -6.05
C ALA A 70 -8.89 1.22 -4.53
N PHE A 71 -8.32 0.21 -3.89
CA PHE A 71 -8.35 0.06 -2.44
C PHE A 71 -7.47 1.09 -1.75
N LEU A 72 -6.19 1.18 -2.15
CA LEU A 72 -5.25 2.17 -1.59
C LEU A 72 -5.74 3.60 -1.81
N GLY A 73 -6.23 3.93 -3.01
CA GLY A 73 -6.79 5.25 -3.29
C GLY A 73 -8.00 5.60 -2.42
N ARG A 74 -8.85 4.61 -2.06
CA ARG A 74 -9.98 4.84 -1.13
C ARG A 74 -9.52 5.14 0.28
N LEU A 75 -8.52 4.42 0.79
CA LEU A 75 -8.00 4.65 2.14
C LEU A 75 -7.38 6.04 2.30
N GLN A 76 -6.76 6.58 1.24
CA GLN A 76 -6.25 7.95 1.26
C GLN A 76 -7.35 9.00 1.34
N THR A 77 -8.48 8.78 0.64
CA THR A 77 -9.61 9.72 0.72
C THR A 77 -10.33 9.73 2.07
N LEU A 78 -10.18 8.66 2.86
CA LEU A 78 -10.78 8.52 4.19
C LEU A 78 -9.93 9.14 5.30
N ALA A 79 -8.67 9.48 5.05
CA ALA A 79 -7.73 10.04 6.03
C ALA A 79 -7.91 11.55 6.29
N LYS A 80 -9.09 12.12 6.00
CA LYS A 80 -9.41 13.55 6.19
C LYS A 80 -10.08 13.85 7.52
#